data_AF-M9MHL8-F1
#
_entry.id   AF-M9MHL8-F1
#
_cell.length_a   1.000
_cell.length_b   1.000
_cell.length_c   1.000
_cell.angle_alpha   90.00
_cell.angle_beta   90.00
_cell.angle_gamma   90.00
#
_symmetry.space_group_name_H-M   'P 1'
#
loop_
_entity.id
_entity.type
_entity.pdbx_description
1 polymer ?
#
loop_
_entity_poly.entity_id
_entity_poly.type
_entity_poly.pdbx_seq_one_letter_code
_entity_poly.pdbx_strand_id
1 'polypeptide(L)'
;MVTMPAEAPDRPSILAVKRGTGGAGAKSLPFDGHIDTVSLAGYVGDGVSGELWDERIYGRSSADMSADMEGGLVAVMLAAIPTSGSNGLRGDVWIAAVADEEAASRGLLDVLRACPAVHGAIFSKPSNEATARAGIKASTPSPTWASSSHASKDIVTNSIGETGILRWTLEVRTLARSLGPGGIGGIAAGSPDPHSARLQGHDPQAPLEASARFSRWSSGSAPPVAKPQLRTRGTGQRDGANFRTDAALFSHEKRIESIVFWPKGSGIHTEQESVEVESLQTPPNTMPASSPRSIVVTGANKGIGYEAVKHLAQKLPDATIYLTARSQSNGKDAVDKMKKEAPDADFSNVRIILLEITDASSIREAVATVQKQSGTLDVLLHNSGILQVPGQKGSKGVFDVNVRGAKACIEAFAQILTKDTGKIIVVSSEVGSWSTAAQVKSLQDKLLDGSKTDWKQVEAWMDDWLLHEQGGQGVQEPWKPIDPLENSGYAVSKLFLNAYLRNYVLQSQHPRLAVVCPGYCATELNGFSGHRPASLGGESVCWPVFNDFEDGHFYQDGKDLPFLYPMPEGFNL
;
A
#
# COMPACT_ATOMS: atom_id res chain seq x y z
N MET A 1 16.62 28.36 -7.80
CA MET A 1 17.36 28.12 -6.54
C MET A 1 17.62 29.46 -5.91
N VAL A 2 17.33 29.59 -4.62
CA VAL A 2 17.73 30.74 -3.81
C VAL A 2 18.60 30.17 -2.69
N THR A 3 19.86 30.59 -2.64
CA THR A 3 20.72 30.33 -1.48
C THR A 3 20.33 31.33 -0.39
N MET A 4 19.95 30.83 0.78
CA MET A 4 19.48 31.69 1.85
C MET A 4 20.66 32.17 2.71
N PRO A 5 20.81 33.48 2.96
CA PRO A 5 21.82 33.97 3.89
C PRO A 5 21.43 33.54 5.30
N ALA A 6 22.25 32.67 5.90
CA ALA A 6 22.01 32.08 7.20
C ALA A 6 22.43 33.00 8.36
N GLU A 7 21.84 32.82 9.54
CA GLU A 7 22.42 33.30 10.80
C GLU A 7 23.80 32.65 11.09
N ALA A 8 24.14 31.55 10.41
CA ALA A 8 25.44 30.86 10.41
C ALA A 8 26.03 30.82 8.98
N PRO A 9 26.87 31.80 8.58
CA PRO A 9 27.35 31.96 7.19
C PRO A 9 28.18 30.79 6.65
N ASP A 10 28.59 29.86 7.51
CA ASP A 10 29.36 28.64 7.21
C ASP A 10 28.48 27.40 6.95
N ARG A 11 27.16 27.48 7.14
CA ARG A 11 26.22 26.34 7.00
C ARG A 11 24.96 26.73 6.21
N PRO A 12 25.06 26.88 4.87
CA PRO A 12 23.98 27.41 4.05
C PRO A 12 22.86 26.39 3.84
N SER A 13 21.61 26.87 3.87
CA SER A 13 20.44 26.11 3.40
C SER A 13 20.08 26.47 1.95
N ILE A 14 19.55 25.52 1.20
CA ILE A 14 19.18 25.68 -0.21
C ILE A 14 17.67 25.53 -0.36
N LEU A 15 17.03 26.49 -1.02
CA LEU A 15 15.62 26.40 -1.38
C LEU A 15 15.45 26.39 -2.91
N ALA A 16 14.80 25.35 -3.42
CA ALA A 16 14.35 25.25 -4.81
C ALA A 16 12.82 25.28 -4.86
N VAL A 17 12.26 26.00 -5.83
CA VAL A 17 10.80 26.14 -5.98
C VAL A 17 10.42 25.91 -7.44
N LYS A 18 9.56 24.94 -7.69
CA LYS A 18 8.83 24.79 -8.95
C LYS A 18 7.47 25.46 -8.78
N ARG A 19 7.21 26.49 -9.57
CA ARG A 19 5.94 27.21 -9.54
C ARG A 19 4.84 26.38 -10.21
N GLY A 20 3.68 26.30 -9.57
CA GLY A 20 2.46 25.75 -10.14
C GLY A 20 1.73 26.74 -11.06
N THR A 21 0.70 26.27 -11.75
CA THR A 21 -0.18 27.07 -12.61
C THR A 21 -1.43 27.58 -11.88
N GLY A 22 -1.61 27.24 -10.60
CA GLY A 22 -2.72 27.74 -9.79
C GLY A 22 -2.56 29.21 -9.43
N GLY A 23 -3.69 29.94 -9.40
CA GLY A 23 -3.72 31.35 -9.01
C GLY A 23 -3.50 31.59 -7.51
N ALA A 24 -3.69 32.85 -7.09
CA ALA A 24 -3.58 33.25 -5.69
C ALA A 24 -4.48 32.39 -4.78
N GLY A 25 -3.88 31.62 -3.87
CA GLY A 25 -4.58 30.67 -3.00
C GLY A 25 -4.27 29.19 -3.27
N ALA A 26 -3.46 28.88 -4.28
CA ALA A 26 -2.94 27.53 -4.49
C ALA A 26 -2.10 27.07 -3.29
N LYS A 27 -2.33 25.82 -2.86
CA LYS A 27 -1.58 25.21 -1.75
C LYS A 27 -0.22 24.74 -2.24
N SER A 28 0.82 25.07 -1.48
CA SER A 28 2.20 24.64 -1.77
C SER A 28 2.60 23.48 -0.87
N LEU A 29 3.43 22.57 -1.41
CA LEU A 29 3.94 21.39 -0.71
C LEU A 29 5.48 21.45 -0.67
N PRO A 30 6.08 21.73 0.50
CA PRO A 30 7.50 21.62 0.73
C PRO A 30 7.91 20.19 1.10
N PHE A 31 9.01 19.78 0.48
CA PHE A 31 9.83 18.64 0.86
C PHE A 31 11.07 19.18 1.56
N ASP A 32 11.27 18.77 2.80
CA ASP A 32 12.37 19.19 3.64
C ASP A 32 13.31 18.00 3.89
N GLY A 33 14.61 18.29 3.80
CA GLY A 33 15.64 17.35 4.18
C GLY A 33 16.93 18.04 4.58
N HIS A 34 17.61 17.51 5.58
CA HIS A 34 18.84 18.10 6.07
C HIS A 34 20.07 17.57 5.31
N ILE A 35 21.13 18.38 5.28
CA ILE A 35 22.37 18.09 4.53
C ILE A 35 23.59 17.88 5.42
N ASP A 36 23.43 18.05 6.73
CA ASP A 36 24.48 17.75 7.70
C ASP A 36 24.47 16.28 8.11
N THR A 37 25.55 15.84 8.75
CA THR A 37 25.67 14.45 9.22
C THR A 37 26.25 14.48 10.62
N VAL A 38 25.94 13.45 11.42
CA VAL A 38 26.73 13.21 12.64
C VAL A 38 28.19 12.87 12.29
N SER A 39 29.05 12.92 13.31
CA SER A 39 30.47 12.61 13.18
C SER A 39 30.72 11.23 12.57
N LEU A 40 31.84 11.09 11.85
CA LEU A 40 32.38 9.79 11.43
C LEU A 40 32.99 8.99 12.59
N ALA A 41 33.16 9.61 13.76
CA ALA A 41 33.69 8.93 14.94
C ALA A 41 32.81 7.73 15.32
N GLY A 42 33.43 6.55 15.41
CA GLY A 42 32.76 5.30 15.74
C GLY A 42 32.18 4.55 14.54
N TYR A 43 32.28 5.06 13.31
CA TYR A 43 31.90 4.28 12.12
C TYR A 43 32.96 3.22 11.80
N VAL A 44 32.52 2.00 11.47
CA VAL A 44 33.39 0.89 11.10
C VAL A 44 33.50 0.82 9.58
N GLY A 45 34.72 0.99 9.06
CA GLY A 45 35.00 1.01 7.62
C GLY A 45 35.06 2.42 7.04
N ASP A 46 34.89 2.54 5.73
CA ASP A 46 34.86 3.83 5.05
C ASP A 46 33.44 4.43 5.07
N GLY A 47 33.18 5.27 6.06
CA GLY A 47 31.89 5.92 6.26
C GLY A 47 31.51 6.95 5.19
N VAL A 48 32.36 7.26 4.20
CA VAL A 48 32.02 8.18 3.10
C VAL A 48 32.00 7.48 1.74
N SER A 49 32.10 6.15 1.71
CA SER A 49 32.23 5.35 0.48
C SER A 49 30.93 5.24 -0.33
N GLY A 50 29.78 5.13 0.33
CA GLY A 50 28.51 4.81 -0.34
C GLY A 50 28.50 3.40 -0.96
N GLU A 51 29.22 2.44 -0.35
CA GLU A 51 29.39 1.10 -0.90
C GLU A 51 28.05 0.36 -1.03
N LEU A 52 27.77 -0.17 -2.21
CA LEU A 52 26.62 -1.03 -2.48
C LEU A 52 26.97 -2.48 -2.16
N TRP A 53 26.29 -3.05 -1.18
CA TRP A 53 26.44 -4.46 -0.80
C TRP A 53 25.10 -5.03 -0.33
N ASP A 54 24.78 -6.26 -0.77
CA ASP A 54 23.55 -6.98 -0.37
C ASP A 54 22.26 -6.14 -0.50
N GLU A 55 22.07 -5.49 -1.66
CA GLU A 55 20.92 -4.61 -1.98
C GLU A 55 20.76 -3.40 -1.04
N ARG A 56 21.82 -3.02 -0.33
CA ARG A 56 21.86 -1.85 0.55
C ARG A 56 23.04 -0.95 0.22
N ILE A 57 22.86 0.36 0.40
CA ILE A 57 23.94 1.34 0.32
C ILE A 57 24.42 1.61 1.74
N TYR A 58 25.72 1.45 1.99
CA TYR A 58 26.37 1.68 3.27
C TYR A 58 27.18 2.97 3.26
N GLY A 59 27.00 3.76 4.30
CA GLY A 59 27.79 4.97 4.54
C GLY A 59 27.17 5.80 5.66
N ARG A 60 27.95 6.67 6.28
CA ARG A 60 27.38 7.72 7.11
C ARG A 60 26.47 8.57 6.22
N SER A 61 25.27 8.86 6.70
CA SER A 61 24.25 9.60 5.96
C SER A 61 23.56 8.85 4.82
N SER A 62 23.85 7.57 4.61
CA SER A 62 23.09 6.77 3.65
C SER A 62 21.61 6.64 4.07
N ALA A 63 21.33 6.67 5.37
CA ALA A 63 19.97 6.69 5.91
C ALA A 63 19.60 8.03 6.55
N ASP A 64 20.55 8.86 7.00
CA ASP A 64 20.30 10.17 7.62
C ASP A 64 21.29 11.24 7.12
N MET A 65 21.07 11.88 5.98
CA MET A 65 19.84 11.95 5.22
C MET A 65 20.09 12.13 3.70
N SER A 66 21.26 11.70 3.22
CA SER A 66 21.73 11.92 1.84
C SER A 66 20.83 11.22 0.81
N ALA A 67 20.42 9.97 1.06
CA ALA A 67 19.55 9.24 0.14
C ALA A 67 18.11 9.82 0.08
N ASP A 68 17.67 10.46 1.16
CA ASP A 68 16.33 11.04 1.25
C ASP A 68 16.24 12.37 0.50
N MET A 69 17.29 13.20 0.56
CA MET A 69 17.37 14.44 -0.23
C MET A 69 17.42 14.13 -1.73
N GLU A 70 18.17 13.10 -2.13
CA GLU A 70 18.18 12.59 -3.50
C GLU A 70 16.78 12.10 -3.92
N GLY A 71 16.07 11.38 -3.03
CA GLY A 71 14.68 10.97 -3.24
C GLY A 71 13.69 12.14 -3.42
N GLY A 72 13.80 13.19 -2.60
CA GLY A 72 13.00 14.41 -2.74
C GLY A 72 13.27 15.16 -4.05
N LEU A 73 14.53 15.20 -4.48
CA LEU A 73 14.92 15.76 -5.78
C LEU A 73 14.34 14.96 -6.94
N VAL A 74 14.40 13.62 -6.87
CA VAL A 74 13.78 12.71 -7.85
C VAL A 74 12.26 12.91 -7.91
N ALA A 75 11.58 13.05 -6.76
CA ALA A 75 10.14 13.30 -6.73
C ALA A 75 9.75 14.60 -7.45
N VAL A 76 10.53 15.68 -7.29
CA VAL A 76 10.30 16.93 -8.02
C VAL A 76 10.65 16.81 -9.51
N MET A 77 11.68 16.04 -9.85
CA MET A 77 12.00 15.74 -11.25
C MET A 77 10.86 14.96 -11.91
N LEU A 78 10.34 13.91 -11.28
CA LEU A 78 9.20 13.13 -11.77
C LEU A 78 7.92 13.97 -11.89
N ALA A 79 7.63 14.82 -10.90
CA ALA A 79 6.51 15.76 -10.96
C ALA A 79 6.66 16.85 -12.03
N ALA A 80 7.89 17.08 -12.52
CA ALA A 80 8.20 18.04 -13.59
C ALA A 80 8.21 17.42 -14.99
N ILE A 81 8.18 16.09 -15.11
CA ILE A 81 8.03 15.40 -16.41
C ILE A 81 6.58 15.61 -16.87
N PRO A 82 6.34 16.17 -18.07
CA PRO A 82 4.99 16.29 -18.60
C PRO A 82 4.43 14.89 -18.82
N THR A 83 3.51 14.44 -17.97
CA THR A 83 2.69 13.28 -18.31
C THR A 83 1.75 13.71 -19.42
N SER A 84 1.89 13.07 -20.58
CA SER A 84 1.08 13.30 -21.78
C SER A 84 -0.40 13.35 -21.40
N GLY A 85 -0.97 14.55 -21.34
CA GLY A 85 -2.40 14.78 -21.09
C GLY A 85 -2.83 15.38 -19.74
N SER A 86 -1.92 15.71 -18.81
CA SER A 86 -2.33 16.36 -17.54
C SER A 86 -1.98 17.87 -17.49
N ASN A 87 -2.93 18.68 -17.01
CA ASN A 87 -2.73 20.10 -16.70
C ASN A 87 -1.66 20.22 -15.60
N GLY A 88 -0.73 21.17 -15.74
CA GLY A 88 0.42 21.36 -14.83
C GLY A 88 0.07 21.50 -13.34
N LEU A 89 1.11 21.46 -12.48
CA LEU A 89 0.99 21.48 -11.02
C LEU A 89 0.02 22.56 -10.52
N ARG A 90 -0.99 22.18 -9.74
CA ARG A 90 -1.99 23.13 -9.21
C ARG A 90 -1.43 24.14 -8.20
N GLY A 91 -0.28 23.86 -7.59
CA GLY A 91 0.39 24.72 -6.62
C GLY A 91 1.89 24.48 -6.62
N ASP A 92 2.63 25.25 -5.84
CA ASP A 92 4.09 25.20 -5.86
C ASP A 92 4.62 23.96 -5.13
N VAL A 93 5.70 23.40 -5.66
CA VAL A 93 6.47 22.34 -5.00
C VAL A 93 7.82 22.90 -4.61
N TRP A 94 8.18 22.77 -3.34
CA TRP A 94 9.42 23.30 -2.79
C TRP A 94 10.32 22.17 -2.34
N ILE A 95 11.63 22.34 -2.51
CA ILE A 95 12.67 21.48 -1.95
C ILE A 95 13.53 22.36 -1.06
N ALA A 96 13.55 22.05 0.22
CA ALA A 96 14.39 22.67 1.22
C ALA A 96 15.48 21.69 1.63
N ALA A 97 16.74 22.04 1.34
CA ALA A 97 17.91 21.36 1.84
C ALA A 97 18.45 22.17 3.02
N VAL A 98 18.11 21.77 4.24
CA VAL A 98 18.37 22.56 5.45
C VAL A 98 19.68 22.15 6.11
N ALA A 99 20.39 23.12 6.65
CA ALA A 99 21.59 22.84 7.42
C ALA A 99 21.29 22.75 8.92
N ASP A 100 22.12 21.97 9.62
CA ASP A 100 22.29 21.98 11.07
C ASP A 100 21.19 21.22 11.85
N GLU A 101 20.49 20.25 11.25
CA GLU A 101 19.41 19.49 11.90
C GLU A 101 19.94 18.59 13.03
N GLU A 102 21.11 17.99 12.85
CA GLU A 102 21.75 17.11 13.84
C GLU A 102 22.25 17.87 15.07
N ALA A 103 22.16 19.21 15.06
CA ALA A 103 22.57 20.08 16.15
C ALA A 103 21.44 20.98 16.65
N ALA A 104 21.01 21.98 15.88
CA ALA A 104 20.14 23.06 16.35
C ALA A 104 18.99 23.44 15.41
N SER A 105 18.87 22.79 14.24
CA SER A 105 17.80 22.97 13.24
C SER A 105 17.64 24.41 12.74
N ARG A 106 18.75 25.16 12.65
CA ARG A 106 18.69 26.59 12.29
C ARG A 106 18.32 26.81 10.83
N GLY A 107 18.76 25.94 9.92
CA GLY A 107 18.48 26.05 8.49
C GLY A 107 16.98 26.04 8.17
N LEU A 108 16.22 25.24 8.90
CA LEU A 108 14.77 25.17 8.77
C LEU A 108 14.07 26.48 9.14
N LEU A 109 14.53 27.15 10.21
CA LEU A 109 13.96 28.43 10.64
C LEU A 109 14.19 29.51 9.58
N ASP A 110 15.34 29.48 8.90
CA ASP A 110 15.62 30.39 7.80
C ASP A 110 14.70 30.11 6.60
N VAL A 111 14.48 28.85 6.23
CA VAL A 111 13.51 28.48 5.19
C VAL A 111 12.09 28.96 5.53
N LEU A 112 11.63 28.77 6.78
CA LEU A 112 10.32 29.24 7.25
C LEU A 112 10.16 30.76 7.19
N ARG A 113 11.24 31.53 7.40
CA ARG A 113 11.23 33.00 7.30
C ARG A 113 11.10 33.47 5.86
N ALA A 114 11.75 32.81 4.89
CA ALA A 114 11.59 33.15 3.47
C ALA A 114 10.22 32.78 2.89
N CYS A 115 9.50 31.88 3.55
CA CYS A 115 8.37 31.20 2.94
C CYS A 115 7.09 31.29 3.79
N PRO A 116 6.32 32.38 3.69
CA PRO A 116 5.19 32.63 4.59
C PRO A 116 3.93 31.78 4.32
N ALA A 117 3.83 31.06 3.19
CA ALA A 117 2.61 30.38 2.75
C ALA A 117 2.78 28.87 2.52
N VAL A 118 2.95 28.11 3.61
CA VAL A 118 3.01 26.64 3.60
C VAL A 118 1.70 26.05 4.14
N HIS A 119 1.17 25.02 3.48
CA HIS A 119 -0.14 24.42 3.82
C HIS A 119 -0.05 22.98 4.33
N GLY A 120 1.13 22.37 4.25
CA GLY A 120 1.52 21.03 4.73
C GLY A 120 3.02 20.88 4.51
N ALA A 121 3.70 19.89 5.10
CA ALA A 121 5.13 19.65 4.85
C ALA A 121 5.50 18.17 4.94
N ILE A 122 6.40 17.73 4.07
CA ILE A 122 6.95 16.37 4.08
C ILE A 122 8.40 16.47 4.53
N PHE A 123 8.72 15.84 5.64
CA PHE A 123 10.08 15.70 6.14
C PHE A 123 10.57 14.33 5.75
N SER A 124 11.63 14.32 4.96
CA SER A 124 12.22 13.04 4.61
C SER A 124 13.06 12.57 5.81
N LYS A 125 12.81 11.38 6.33
CA LYS A 125 13.63 10.75 7.38
C LYS A 125 13.30 9.26 7.31
N PRO A 126 14.26 8.39 7.62
CA PRO A 126 14.07 6.96 7.54
C PRO A 126 12.89 6.52 8.41
N SER A 127 11.87 5.96 7.77
CA SER A 127 10.65 5.49 8.43
C SER A 127 10.36 4.05 8.01
N ASN A 128 10.28 3.17 9.01
CA ASN A 128 9.91 1.78 8.80
C ASN A 128 8.39 1.72 8.57
N GLU A 129 7.97 1.93 7.33
CA GLU A 129 6.62 1.69 6.78
C GLU A 129 5.44 2.54 7.27
N ALA A 130 5.59 3.40 8.29
CA ALA A 130 4.52 4.25 8.79
C ALA A 130 4.78 5.76 8.57
N THR A 131 3.79 6.48 8.01
CA THR A 131 3.71 7.95 8.14
C THR A 131 3.54 8.33 9.61
N ALA A 132 4.57 8.92 10.23
CA ALA A 132 4.51 9.41 11.59
C ALA A 132 4.15 10.91 11.63
N ARG A 133 3.19 11.30 12.49
CA ARG A 133 2.97 12.72 12.83
C ARG A 133 3.95 13.13 13.92
N ALA A 134 4.79 14.12 13.66
CA ALA A 134 5.66 14.69 14.68
C ALA A 134 4.87 15.64 15.59
N GLY A 135 5.00 15.49 16.91
CA GLY A 135 4.50 16.50 17.84
C GLY A 135 5.16 16.40 19.21
N ILE A 136 5.78 17.49 19.67
CA ILE A 136 6.03 17.86 21.08
C ILE A 136 6.32 19.39 21.13
N LYS A 137 5.85 20.05 22.20
CA LYS A 137 6.20 21.44 22.57
C LYS A 137 7.55 21.50 23.27
N ALA A 138 8.43 22.41 22.86
CA ALA A 138 9.63 22.76 23.63
C ALA A 138 9.29 23.77 24.74
N SER A 139 9.76 23.53 25.97
CA SER A 139 9.83 24.55 27.02
C SER A 139 11.25 25.10 27.10
N THR A 140 11.39 26.41 27.20
CA THR A 140 12.65 27.08 27.54
C THR A 140 13.10 26.70 28.96
N PRO A 141 14.41 26.56 29.22
CA PRO A 141 14.91 26.20 30.55
C PRO A 141 14.72 27.37 31.53
N SER A 142 14.12 27.10 32.70
CA SER A 142 14.15 28.02 33.85
C SER A 142 15.21 27.57 34.85
N PRO A 143 16.28 28.34 35.11
CA PRO A 143 17.23 28.02 36.17
C PRO A 143 16.61 28.28 37.56
N THR A 144 16.68 27.29 38.44
CA THR A 144 16.46 27.47 39.88
C THR A 144 17.79 27.75 40.56
N TRP A 145 17.94 28.93 41.15
CA TRP A 145 19.11 29.33 41.93
C TRP A 145 18.85 29.05 43.42
N ALA A 146 19.76 28.35 44.10
CA ALA A 146 19.79 28.25 45.55
C ALA A 146 20.99 29.05 46.08
N SER A 147 20.84 29.70 47.24
CA SER A 147 21.87 30.57 47.82
C SER A 147 22.91 29.77 48.63
N SER A 148 24.17 30.21 48.56
CA SER A 148 25.34 29.58 49.17
C SER A 148 25.55 29.99 50.64
N SER A 149 25.96 29.04 51.51
CA SER A 149 26.50 29.33 52.86
C SER A 149 27.66 28.40 53.25
N HIS A 150 28.52 28.86 54.17
CA HIS A 150 29.77 28.23 54.61
C HIS A 150 29.54 27.11 55.63
N ALA A 151 30.28 26.00 55.49
CA ALA A 151 30.15 24.79 56.28
C ALA A 151 30.78 24.91 57.68
N SER A 152 30.13 25.64 58.60
CA SER A 152 30.39 25.52 60.04
C SER A 152 29.34 26.27 60.87
N LYS A 153 28.10 25.78 60.91
CA LYS A 153 27.12 25.99 61.99
C LYS A 153 25.91 25.08 61.75
N ASP A 154 25.45 24.47 62.84
CA ASP A 154 24.48 23.39 62.89
C ASP A 154 23.14 23.70 62.19
N ILE A 155 22.57 22.65 61.57
CA ILE A 155 21.43 22.59 60.64
C ILE A 155 21.83 22.88 59.18
N VAL A 156 22.24 21.83 58.45
CA VAL A 156 22.38 21.84 56.99
C VAL A 156 21.80 20.55 56.41
N THR A 157 20.81 20.68 55.52
CA THR A 157 20.34 19.61 54.62
C THR A 157 21.39 19.35 53.54
N ASN A 158 21.83 18.10 53.39
CA ASN A 158 22.78 17.67 52.36
C ASN A 158 22.02 17.28 51.07
N SER A 159 22.36 17.89 49.93
CA SER A 159 21.72 17.65 48.62
C SER A 159 21.97 16.24 48.04
N ILE A 160 22.95 15.49 48.56
CA ILE A 160 23.14 14.07 48.21
C ILE A 160 22.14 13.18 48.99
N GLY A 161 21.74 13.60 50.20
CA GLY A 161 20.73 12.91 50.99
C GLY A 161 19.31 13.04 50.41
N GLU A 162 18.96 14.22 49.89
CA GLU A 162 17.64 14.46 49.28
C GLU A 162 17.50 13.81 47.90
N THR A 163 18.57 13.72 47.10
CA THR A 163 18.55 12.92 45.85
C THR A 163 18.45 11.42 46.12
N GLY A 164 18.98 10.92 47.24
CA GLY A 164 18.77 9.55 47.70
C GLY A 164 17.33 9.26 48.20
N ILE A 165 16.71 10.22 48.89
CA ILE A 165 15.32 10.09 49.41
C ILE A 165 14.29 10.21 48.28
N LEU A 166 14.51 11.08 47.28
CA LEU A 166 13.69 11.16 46.06
C LEU A 166 13.80 9.89 45.19
N ARG A 167 14.93 9.17 45.26
CA ARG A 167 15.12 7.88 44.58
C ARG A 167 14.31 6.74 45.21
N TRP A 168 13.89 6.88 46.47
CA TRP A 168 13.10 5.87 47.20
C TRP A 168 11.59 6.19 47.25
N THR A 169 11.20 7.47 47.19
CA THR A 169 9.77 7.87 47.17
C THR A 169 9.14 7.92 45.78
N LEU A 170 9.94 7.97 44.69
CA LEU A 170 9.46 7.76 43.32
C LEU A 170 9.83 6.36 42.82
N GLU A 171 9.25 5.33 43.44
CA GLU A 171 9.18 4.02 42.80
C GLU A 171 8.37 4.15 41.50
N VAL A 172 9.10 4.05 40.40
CA VAL A 172 8.71 4.02 38.97
C VAL A 172 7.54 3.07 38.66
N ARG A 173 7.13 2.20 39.59
CA ARG A 173 5.98 1.31 39.45
C ARG A 173 4.62 1.97 39.70
N THR A 174 4.54 3.12 40.37
CA THR A 174 3.25 3.73 40.73
C THR A 174 2.77 4.73 39.68
N LEU A 175 3.68 5.51 39.08
CA LEU A 175 3.35 6.46 38.00
C LEU A 175 3.03 5.76 36.67
N ALA A 176 3.72 4.66 36.37
CA ALA A 176 3.42 3.79 35.23
C ALA A 176 2.07 3.06 35.39
N ARG A 177 1.62 2.81 36.63
CA ARG A 177 0.29 2.23 36.91
C ARG A 177 -0.84 3.27 36.96
N SER A 178 -0.56 4.51 37.32
CA SER A 178 -1.56 5.59 37.33
C SER A 178 -1.88 6.16 35.94
N LEU A 179 -1.14 5.74 34.91
CA LEU A 179 -1.34 6.10 33.50
C LEU A 179 -1.78 4.90 32.65
N GLY A 180 -2.58 4.00 33.24
CA GLY A 180 -3.28 2.94 32.51
C GLY A 180 -4.23 3.48 31.43
N PRO A 181 -4.70 2.61 30.51
CA PRO A 181 -5.26 2.98 29.21
C PRO A 181 -6.60 3.70 29.32
N GLY A 182 -6.55 5.02 29.54
CA GLY A 182 -7.68 5.93 29.44
C GLY A 182 -7.75 6.48 28.01
N GLY A 183 -8.76 6.03 27.27
CA GLY A 183 -8.82 6.15 25.81
C GLY A 183 -8.89 7.55 25.24
N ILE A 184 -8.13 7.73 24.15
CA ILE A 184 -8.49 8.54 23.00
C ILE A 184 -8.03 7.72 21.78
N GLY A 185 -8.97 7.24 20.97
CA GLY A 185 -8.68 6.27 19.91
C GLY A 185 -7.73 6.79 18.83
N GLY A 186 -6.79 5.94 18.42
CA GLY A 186 -6.19 5.95 17.08
C GLY A 186 -4.74 6.42 16.91
N ILE A 187 -3.94 6.55 17.97
CA ILE A 187 -2.49 6.84 17.84
C ILE A 187 -1.72 5.99 18.87
N ALA A 188 -0.76 5.18 18.42
CA ALA A 188 0.20 4.55 19.33
C ALA A 188 1.21 5.61 19.79
N ALA A 189 0.95 6.25 20.93
CA ALA A 189 1.88 7.19 21.54
C ALA A 189 3.01 6.42 22.25
N GLY A 190 4.26 6.70 21.92
CA GLY A 190 5.43 6.15 22.62
C GLY A 190 5.41 6.49 24.11
N SER A 191 5.87 5.55 24.94
CA SER A 191 5.99 5.76 26.39
C SER A 191 7.07 6.81 26.70
N PRO A 192 6.85 7.73 27.66
CA PRO A 192 7.89 8.66 28.07
C PRO A 192 9.10 7.90 28.66
N ASP A 193 10.31 8.21 28.17
CA ASP A 193 11.56 7.62 28.67
C ASP A 193 12.51 8.74 29.19
N PRO A 194 12.65 8.91 30.52
CA PRO A 194 13.58 9.87 31.09
C PRO A 194 15.00 9.33 31.13
N HIS A 195 15.90 9.90 30.32
CA HIS A 195 17.35 9.67 30.41
C HIS A 195 18.08 10.85 31.08
N SER A 196 18.98 10.57 32.03
CA SER A 196 19.92 11.55 32.57
C SER A 196 21.11 11.72 31.61
N ALA A 197 21.10 12.77 30.81
CA ALA A 197 22.01 12.89 29.65
C ALA A 197 23.44 13.39 29.97
N ARG A 198 23.73 13.94 31.16
CA ARG A 198 25.08 14.30 31.61
C ARG A 198 25.09 14.63 33.10
N LEU A 199 25.99 14.02 33.86
CA LEU A 199 26.38 14.46 35.20
C LEU A 199 27.80 14.98 35.12
N GLN A 200 28.01 16.27 35.37
CA GLN A 200 29.32 16.91 35.31
C GLN A 200 29.61 17.48 36.70
N GLY A 201 30.48 16.81 37.46
CA GLY A 201 31.01 17.34 38.70
C GLY A 201 32.23 18.19 38.38
N HIS A 202 32.25 19.44 38.84
CA HIS A 202 33.44 20.30 38.78
C HIS A 202 34.12 20.35 40.15
N ASP A 203 35.44 20.13 40.14
CA ASP A 203 36.47 20.41 41.17
C ASP A 203 36.19 19.94 42.63
N PRO A 204 37.01 19.04 43.21
CA PRO A 204 36.86 18.62 44.61
C PRO A 204 37.02 19.72 45.68
N GLN A 205 37.33 20.97 45.32
CA GLN A 205 37.46 22.09 46.28
C GLN A 205 36.43 23.24 46.14
N ALA A 206 35.44 23.14 45.25
CA ALA A 206 34.35 24.11 45.13
C ALA A 206 33.01 23.56 45.68
N PRO A 207 32.08 24.41 46.18
CA PRO A 207 30.78 23.93 46.66
C PRO A 207 29.98 23.26 45.53
N LEU A 208 29.46 22.06 45.82
CA LEU A 208 28.75 21.19 44.88
C LEU A 208 27.45 21.83 44.35
N GLU A 209 27.47 22.31 43.12
CA GLU A 209 26.26 22.48 42.30
C GLU A 209 25.99 21.18 41.52
N ALA A 210 24.92 20.48 41.86
CA ALA A 210 24.39 19.37 41.06
C ALA A 210 23.11 19.83 40.37
N SER A 211 23.11 19.86 39.02
CA SER A 211 21.89 20.07 38.23
C SER A 211 21.51 18.78 37.51
N ALA A 212 20.24 18.38 37.63
CA ALA A 212 19.65 17.26 36.88
C ALA A 212 18.70 17.81 35.81
N ARG A 213 18.85 17.36 34.56
CA ARG A 213 18.01 17.75 33.41
C ARG A 213 17.18 16.56 32.95
N PHE A 214 15.88 16.79 32.69
CA PHE A 214 14.96 15.81 32.11
C PHE A 214 14.45 16.32 30.76
N SER A 215 14.42 15.49 29.71
CA SER A 215 14.32 15.99 28.32
C SER A 215 13.29 15.31 27.40
N ARG A 216 12.40 14.41 27.87
CA ARG A 216 11.43 13.73 26.98
C ARG A 216 10.01 13.58 27.57
N TRP A 217 8.98 13.83 26.75
CA TRP A 217 7.55 13.72 27.07
C TRP A 217 6.76 13.18 25.86
N SER A 218 5.63 12.50 26.07
CA SER A 218 4.79 11.95 25.00
C SER A 218 3.72 12.95 24.50
N SER A 219 3.20 12.73 23.29
CA SER A 219 2.17 13.58 22.70
C SER A 219 0.84 13.47 23.48
N GLY A 220 0.41 14.54 24.15
CA GLY A 220 -0.90 14.65 24.80
C GLY A 220 -0.88 14.95 26.31
N SER A 221 0.27 14.95 26.96
CA SER A 221 0.39 15.29 28.38
C SER A 221 0.45 16.82 28.57
N ALA A 222 -0.56 17.43 29.21
CA ALA A 222 -0.56 18.84 29.59
C ALA A 222 -0.55 19.00 31.13
N PRO A 223 0.18 19.97 31.71
CA PRO A 223 -0.19 20.51 33.02
C PRO A 223 -1.48 21.36 32.89
N PRO A 224 -2.27 21.52 33.95
CA PRO A 224 -3.70 21.76 33.84
C PRO A 224 -4.05 23.21 33.51
N VAL A 225 -4.17 23.60 32.24
CA VAL A 225 -4.92 24.81 31.85
C VAL A 225 -5.53 24.70 30.43
N ALA A 226 -6.87 24.81 30.37
CA ALA A 226 -7.77 25.17 29.26
C ALA A 226 -7.78 24.34 27.94
N LYS A 227 -8.98 23.79 27.63
CA LYS A 227 -9.35 23.08 26.39
C LYS A 227 -9.48 24.02 25.17
N PRO A 228 -9.19 23.52 23.96
CA PRO A 228 -10.19 23.60 22.89
C PRO A 228 -10.36 22.28 22.11
N GLN A 229 -11.56 22.13 21.56
CA GLN A 229 -12.05 20.99 20.77
C GLN A 229 -11.38 20.91 19.38
N LEU A 230 -10.91 19.73 18.97
CA LEU A 230 -10.62 19.42 17.57
C LEU A 230 -11.28 18.08 17.18
N ARG A 231 -12.16 18.12 16.17
CA ARG A 231 -12.72 16.94 15.49
C ARG A 231 -11.69 16.41 14.50
N THR A 232 -11.40 15.11 14.51
CA THR A 232 -10.79 14.43 13.35
C THR A 232 -11.45 13.07 13.10
N ARG A 233 -11.86 12.85 11.84
CA ARG A 233 -12.16 11.54 11.23
C ARG A 233 -10.96 11.20 10.34
N GLY A 234 -10.38 10.02 10.49
CA GLY A 234 -9.35 9.48 9.59
C GLY A 234 -8.80 8.16 10.13
N THR A 235 -8.94 7.08 9.35
CA THR A 235 -8.75 5.66 9.74
C THR A 235 -7.53 5.03 9.06
N GLY A 236 -6.33 5.56 9.31
CA GLY A 236 -5.07 4.91 8.94
C GLY A 236 -4.30 4.50 10.18
N GLN A 237 -3.53 3.41 10.11
CA GLN A 237 -2.57 3.01 11.15
C GLN A 237 -1.51 4.12 11.30
N ARG A 238 -1.27 4.57 12.53
CA ARG A 238 -0.43 5.73 12.87
C ARG A 238 0.51 5.35 14.01
N ASP A 239 1.79 5.24 13.70
CA ASP A 239 2.83 5.00 14.71
C ASP A 239 3.58 6.30 15.03
N GLY A 240 3.95 6.47 16.30
CA GLY A 240 4.76 7.62 16.75
C GLY A 240 6.25 7.32 16.68
N ALA A 241 7.05 8.27 16.19
CA ALA A 241 8.51 8.20 16.23
C ALA A 241 9.05 8.55 17.63
N ASN A 242 10.06 7.81 18.11
CA ASN A 242 10.72 8.04 19.41
C ASN A 242 11.91 9.03 19.33
N PHE A 243 12.07 9.72 18.21
CA PHE A 243 13.13 10.70 17.94
C PHE A 243 12.55 12.06 17.55
N ARG A 244 13.29 13.14 17.82
CA ARG A 244 12.89 14.51 17.46
C ARG A 244 13.31 14.77 16.01
N THR A 245 12.44 15.41 15.24
CA THR A 245 12.73 15.86 13.88
C THR A 245 12.29 17.31 13.70
N ASP A 246 12.77 17.94 12.63
CA ASP A 246 12.37 19.28 12.18
C ASP A 246 10.86 19.42 11.91
N ALA A 247 10.18 18.30 11.65
CA ALA A 247 8.72 18.25 11.57
C ALA A 247 8.01 18.78 12.83
N ALA A 248 8.65 18.68 14.00
CA ALA A 248 8.13 19.22 15.25
C ALA A 248 8.15 20.76 15.27
N LEU A 249 9.13 21.41 14.62
CA LEU A 249 9.23 22.87 14.53
C LEU A 249 8.13 23.44 13.63
N PHE A 250 7.84 22.80 12.50
CA PHE A 250 6.72 23.20 11.61
C PHE A 250 5.35 23.10 12.29
N SER A 251 5.12 22.00 13.01
CA SER A 251 3.89 21.79 13.79
C SER A 251 3.77 22.82 14.93
N HIS A 252 4.87 23.19 15.59
CA HIS A 252 4.89 24.11 16.73
C HIS A 252 4.77 25.59 16.34
N GLU A 253 5.56 26.08 15.39
CA GLU A 253 5.66 27.52 15.07
C GLU A 253 4.53 28.01 14.17
N LYS A 254 4.07 27.17 13.24
CA LYS A 254 3.14 27.58 12.17
C LYS A 254 1.83 26.78 12.15
N ARG A 255 1.68 25.76 13.00
CA ARG A 255 0.55 24.82 13.00
C ARG A 255 0.33 24.14 11.63
N ILE A 256 1.43 23.86 10.93
CA ILE A 256 1.41 23.19 9.64
C ILE A 256 1.34 21.69 9.88
N GLU A 257 0.47 20.99 9.15
CA GLU A 257 0.43 19.53 9.17
C GLU A 257 1.69 18.97 8.51
N SER A 258 2.48 18.21 9.27
CA SER A 258 3.72 17.58 8.80
C SER A 258 3.66 16.07 8.89
N ILE A 259 4.28 15.40 7.91
CA ILE A 259 4.52 13.96 7.92
C ILE A 259 6.02 13.69 7.80
N VAL A 260 6.48 12.67 8.51
CA VAL A 260 7.81 12.10 8.36
C VAL A 260 7.70 10.85 7.48
N PHE A 261 8.51 10.76 6.43
CA PHE A 261 8.33 9.77 5.36
C PHE A 261 9.66 9.46 4.68
N TRP A 262 9.92 8.18 4.31
CA TRP A 262 10.95 7.75 3.34
C TRP A 262 12.42 7.88 3.79
N PRO A 263 13.35 6.95 3.46
CA PRO A 263 13.27 5.56 2.94
C PRO A 263 13.43 4.52 4.08
N LYS A 264 13.63 3.22 3.75
CA LYS A 264 13.90 2.18 4.77
C LYS A 264 15.39 2.18 5.13
N GLY A 265 15.70 2.83 6.26
CA GLY A 265 17.05 2.93 6.82
C GLY A 265 17.28 2.03 8.02
N SER A 266 18.53 1.69 8.30
CA SER A 266 18.94 0.95 9.51
C SER A 266 20.27 1.45 10.05
N GLY A 267 20.44 1.36 11.37
CA GLY A 267 21.71 1.69 12.02
C GLY A 267 22.05 3.18 12.05
N ILE A 268 21.05 4.07 12.01
CA ILE A 268 21.20 5.53 12.10
C ILE A 268 22.02 5.88 13.34
N HIS A 269 23.07 6.69 13.16
CA HIS A 269 24.03 7.11 14.19
C HIS A 269 24.82 5.97 14.86
N THR A 270 24.79 4.77 14.29
CA THR A 270 25.57 3.63 14.80
C THR A 270 26.89 3.43 14.04
N GLU A 271 27.59 2.34 14.36
CA GLU A 271 28.86 1.93 13.73
C GLU A 271 28.70 1.52 12.26
N GLN A 272 27.49 1.13 11.85
CA GLN A 272 27.13 0.84 10.46
C GLN A 272 25.75 1.40 10.15
N GLU A 273 25.67 2.23 9.13
CA GLU A 273 24.43 2.85 8.67
C GLU A 273 24.18 2.42 7.22
N SER A 274 22.93 2.09 6.89
CA SER A 274 22.56 1.62 5.56
C SER A 274 21.12 1.93 5.18
N VAL A 275 20.86 2.01 3.87
CA VAL A 275 19.52 2.16 3.27
C VAL A 275 19.26 1.07 2.24
N GLU A 276 18.02 0.60 2.13
CA GLU A 276 17.60 -0.40 1.14
C GLU A 276 17.42 0.24 -0.23
N VAL A 277 18.07 -0.31 -1.27
CA VAL A 277 17.99 0.21 -2.64
C VAL A 277 16.56 0.19 -3.19
N GLU A 278 15.81 -0.88 -2.93
CA GLU A 278 14.40 -1.00 -3.35
C GLU A 278 13.54 0.13 -2.76
N SER A 279 13.81 0.50 -1.49
CA SER A 279 13.10 1.57 -0.80
C SER A 279 13.43 2.97 -1.31
N LEU A 280 14.45 3.12 -2.18
CA LEU A 280 14.75 4.37 -2.89
C LEU A 280 14.05 4.46 -4.25
N GLN A 281 13.61 3.33 -4.81
CA GLN A 281 12.94 3.26 -6.10
C GLN A 281 11.41 3.38 -5.97
N THR A 282 10.86 2.98 -4.83
CA THR A 282 9.41 2.78 -4.67
C THR A 282 8.90 3.47 -3.40
N PRO A 283 8.30 4.69 -3.46
CA PRO A 283 7.59 5.30 -2.32
C PRO A 283 6.78 4.23 -1.58
N PRO A 284 6.94 4.01 -0.25
CA PRO A 284 6.06 3.11 0.48
C PRO A 284 4.66 3.71 0.39
N ASN A 285 3.90 3.22 -0.57
CA ASN A 285 2.59 3.67 -0.99
C ASN A 285 2.48 5.19 -1.21
N THR A 286 2.41 5.63 -2.46
CA THR A 286 1.33 6.57 -2.83
C THR A 286 0.08 6.09 -2.10
N MET A 287 -0.51 6.90 -1.20
CA MET A 287 -1.62 6.49 -0.33
C MET A 287 -2.43 5.39 -1.02
N PRO A 288 -2.50 4.16 -0.49
CA PRO A 288 -3.21 3.11 -1.20
C PRO A 288 -4.59 3.69 -1.52
N ALA A 289 -5.01 3.59 -2.79
CA ALA A 289 -6.43 3.73 -3.11
C ALA A 289 -7.15 2.95 -2.01
N SER A 290 -7.97 3.65 -1.20
CA SER A 290 -8.41 3.17 0.12
C SER A 290 -8.62 1.67 0.11
N SER A 291 -7.92 0.91 0.96
CA SER A 291 -7.92 -0.56 0.92
C SER A 291 -9.34 -1.08 0.67
N PRO A 292 -9.53 -2.00 -0.31
CA PRO A 292 -10.86 -2.39 -0.74
C PRO A 292 -11.66 -2.91 0.46
N ARG A 293 -12.89 -2.41 0.62
CA ARG A 293 -13.76 -2.71 1.76
C ARG A 293 -14.82 -3.75 1.43
N SER A 294 -15.07 -4.00 0.15
CA SER A 294 -16.06 -4.95 -0.34
C SER A 294 -15.55 -5.69 -1.57
N ILE A 295 -15.48 -7.02 -1.49
CA ILE A 295 -14.94 -7.87 -2.56
C ILE A 295 -15.89 -9.04 -2.80
N VAL A 296 -16.27 -9.27 -4.06
CA VAL A 296 -17.05 -10.44 -4.48
C VAL A 296 -16.16 -11.41 -5.21
N VAL A 297 -16.14 -12.68 -4.79
CA VAL A 297 -15.41 -13.75 -5.48
C VAL A 297 -16.39 -14.78 -6.01
N THR A 298 -16.50 -14.91 -7.33
CA THR A 298 -17.48 -15.83 -7.94
C THR A 298 -16.99 -17.27 -7.95
N GLY A 299 -17.88 -18.24 -7.68
CA GLY A 299 -17.53 -19.66 -7.73
C GLY A 299 -16.48 -20.05 -6.67
N ALA A 300 -16.59 -19.46 -5.49
CA ALA A 300 -15.53 -19.47 -4.47
C ALA A 300 -15.66 -20.58 -3.42
N ASN A 301 -16.56 -21.56 -3.65
CA ASN A 301 -16.73 -22.68 -2.72
C ASN A 301 -15.68 -23.80 -2.91
N LYS A 302 -14.84 -23.74 -3.95
CA LYS A 302 -13.76 -24.70 -4.25
C LYS A 302 -12.69 -24.11 -5.18
N GLY A 303 -11.60 -24.84 -5.39
CA GLY A 303 -10.53 -24.47 -6.34
C GLY A 303 -9.91 -23.09 -6.10
N ILE A 304 -9.62 -22.37 -7.18
CA ILE A 304 -8.93 -21.07 -7.13
C ILE A 304 -9.73 -20.01 -6.37
N GLY A 305 -11.05 -19.93 -6.58
CA GLY A 305 -11.89 -18.96 -5.87
C GLY A 305 -11.93 -19.19 -4.35
N TYR A 306 -11.83 -20.45 -3.91
CA TYR A 306 -11.72 -20.79 -2.48
C TYR A 306 -10.42 -20.27 -1.88
N GLU A 307 -9.29 -20.53 -2.54
CA GLU A 307 -7.98 -20.04 -2.10
C GLU A 307 -7.89 -18.52 -2.17
N ALA A 308 -8.51 -17.89 -3.18
CA ALA A 308 -8.63 -16.44 -3.27
C ALA A 308 -9.38 -15.85 -2.06
N VAL A 309 -10.55 -16.40 -1.69
CA VAL A 309 -11.28 -15.94 -0.49
C VAL A 309 -10.44 -16.11 0.77
N LYS A 310 -9.77 -17.26 0.92
CA LYS A 310 -8.91 -17.54 2.07
C LYS A 310 -7.77 -16.52 2.17
N HIS A 311 -7.09 -16.24 1.06
CA HIS A 311 -6.01 -15.26 0.98
C HIS A 311 -6.50 -13.83 1.27
N LEU A 312 -7.61 -13.42 0.65
CA LEU A 312 -8.20 -12.09 0.84
C LEU A 312 -8.67 -11.85 2.27
N ALA A 313 -9.36 -12.84 2.87
CA ALA A 313 -9.88 -12.72 4.23
C ALA A 313 -8.75 -12.50 5.25
N GLN A 314 -7.62 -13.18 5.07
CA GLN A 314 -6.43 -13.06 5.93
C GLN A 314 -5.69 -11.74 5.73
N LYS A 315 -5.56 -11.27 4.48
CA LYS A 315 -4.82 -10.04 4.15
C LYS A 315 -5.63 -8.77 4.39
N LEU A 316 -6.96 -8.84 4.36
CA LEU A 316 -7.87 -7.71 4.48
C LEU A 316 -8.90 -7.94 5.59
N PRO A 317 -8.49 -7.93 6.87
CA PRO A 317 -9.39 -8.21 8.00
C PRO A 317 -10.58 -7.22 8.08
N ASP A 318 -10.39 -5.99 7.60
CA ASP A 318 -11.43 -4.95 7.61
C ASP A 318 -12.36 -4.97 6.38
N ALA A 319 -12.08 -5.81 5.38
CA ALA A 319 -12.87 -5.91 4.17
C ALA A 319 -13.96 -6.98 4.29
N THR A 320 -15.16 -6.72 3.79
CA THR A 320 -16.18 -7.76 3.63
C THR A 320 -15.91 -8.57 2.37
N ILE A 321 -15.66 -9.87 2.54
CA ILE A 321 -15.39 -10.80 1.43
C ILE A 321 -16.65 -11.64 1.18
N TYR A 322 -17.26 -11.45 0.03
CA TYR A 322 -18.43 -12.20 -0.41
C TYR A 322 -17.99 -13.46 -1.17
N LEU A 323 -18.04 -14.60 -0.48
CA LEU A 323 -17.86 -15.93 -1.06
C LEU A 323 -19.17 -16.31 -1.75
N THR A 324 -19.16 -16.46 -3.08
CA THR A 324 -20.35 -16.95 -3.79
C THR A 324 -20.35 -18.45 -3.98
N ALA A 325 -21.54 -19.04 -3.84
CA ALA A 325 -21.78 -20.46 -4.07
C ALA A 325 -23.20 -20.67 -4.62
N ARG A 326 -23.47 -21.83 -5.24
CA ARG A 326 -24.81 -22.15 -5.75
C ARG A 326 -25.77 -22.66 -4.67
N SER A 327 -25.25 -23.05 -3.51
CA SER A 327 -26.04 -23.47 -2.36
C SER A 327 -25.42 -22.97 -1.06
N GLN A 328 -26.27 -22.74 -0.06
CA GLN A 328 -25.84 -22.31 1.27
C GLN A 328 -24.94 -23.36 1.94
N SER A 329 -25.22 -24.65 1.71
CA SER A 329 -24.42 -25.76 2.24
C SER A 329 -22.99 -25.70 1.72
N ASN A 330 -22.80 -25.56 0.40
CA ASN A 330 -21.47 -25.55 -0.20
C ASN A 330 -20.65 -24.34 0.26
N GLY A 331 -21.30 -23.18 0.41
CA GLY A 331 -20.65 -22.00 0.97
C GLY A 331 -20.24 -22.20 2.43
N LYS A 332 -21.11 -22.82 3.24
CA LYS A 332 -20.81 -23.11 4.64
C LYS A 332 -19.67 -24.13 4.78
N ASP A 333 -19.72 -25.20 4.00
CA ASP A 333 -18.69 -26.24 4.00
C ASP A 333 -17.33 -25.65 3.61
N ALA A 334 -17.29 -24.72 2.66
CA ALA A 334 -16.08 -23.98 2.30
C ALA A 334 -15.54 -23.17 3.48
N VAL A 335 -16.37 -22.34 4.13
CA VAL A 335 -15.93 -21.55 5.29
C VAL A 335 -15.49 -22.44 6.46
N ASP A 336 -16.21 -23.53 6.73
CA ASP A 336 -15.86 -24.48 7.79
C ASP A 336 -14.54 -25.22 7.46
N LYS A 337 -14.29 -25.51 6.19
CA LYS A 337 -13.00 -26.04 5.71
C LYS A 337 -11.88 -25.02 5.91
N MET A 338 -12.08 -23.74 5.57
CA MET A 338 -11.05 -22.68 5.76
C MET A 338 -10.63 -22.56 7.23
N LYS A 339 -11.61 -22.57 8.14
CA LYS A 339 -11.36 -22.53 9.59
C LYS A 339 -10.59 -23.75 10.11
N LYS A 340 -10.79 -24.92 9.51
CA LYS A 340 -10.04 -26.13 9.86
C LYS A 340 -8.60 -26.08 9.35
N GLU A 341 -8.39 -25.58 8.14
CA GLU A 341 -7.07 -25.49 7.52
C GLU A 341 -6.21 -24.36 8.10
N ALA A 342 -6.84 -23.28 8.57
CA ALA A 342 -6.18 -22.12 9.16
C ALA A 342 -6.89 -21.71 10.48
N PRO A 343 -6.69 -22.46 11.57
CA PRO A 343 -7.41 -22.23 12.84
C PRO A 343 -7.07 -20.89 13.51
N ASP A 344 -5.88 -20.34 13.23
CA ASP A 344 -5.43 -19.05 13.77
C ASP A 344 -5.88 -17.85 12.92
N ALA A 345 -6.47 -18.09 11.75
CA ALA A 345 -6.96 -17.03 10.87
C ALA A 345 -8.40 -16.65 11.21
N ASP A 346 -8.68 -15.35 11.22
CA ASP A 346 -10.05 -14.85 11.34
C ASP A 346 -10.74 -14.84 9.96
N PHE A 347 -11.87 -15.54 9.86
CA PHE A 347 -12.77 -15.53 8.70
C PHE A 347 -14.11 -14.86 9.02
N SER A 348 -14.18 -14.08 10.11
CA SER A 348 -15.38 -13.36 10.53
C SER A 348 -15.84 -12.31 9.52
N ASN A 349 -14.96 -11.91 8.60
CA ASN A 349 -15.21 -10.97 7.51
C ASN A 349 -15.75 -11.63 6.22
N VAL A 350 -15.85 -12.97 6.18
CA VAL A 350 -16.41 -13.71 5.04
C VAL A 350 -17.93 -13.82 5.14
N ARG A 351 -18.63 -13.52 4.04
CA ARG A 351 -20.10 -13.59 3.90
C ARG A 351 -20.46 -14.47 2.72
N ILE A 352 -21.39 -15.39 2.91
CA ILE A 352 -21.85 -16.28 1.84
C ILE A 352 -23.00 -15.60 1.09
N ILE A 353 -22.92 -15.54 -0.24
CA ILE A 353 -24.03 -15.11 -1.11
C ILE A 353 -24.31 -16.21 -2.13
N LEU A 354 -25.59 -16.45 -2.41
CA LEU A 354 -25.97 -17.38 -3.48
C LEU A 354 -25.80 -16.74 -4.85
N LEU A 355 -25.14 -17.45 -5.77
CA LEU A 355 -24.97 -17.01 -7.15
C LEU A 355 -24.85 -18.20 -8.11
N GLU A 356 -25.75 -18.28 -9.07
CA GLU A 356 -25.62 -19.04 -10.32
C GLU A 356 -25.47 -18.04 -11.47
N ILE A 357 -24.29 -18.02 -12.11
CA ILE A 357 -23.95 -17.01 -13.12
C ILE A 357 -24.67 -17.22 -14.45
N THR A 358 -25.33 -18.36 -14.64
CA THR A 358 -26.21 -18.59 -15.80
C THR A 358 -27.67 -18.22 -15.54
N ASP A 359 -28.03 -17.77 -14.32
CA ASP A 359 -29.38 -17.36 -13.95
C ASP A 359 -29.44 -15.85 -13.67
N ALA A 360 -30.15 -15.12 -14.53
CA ALA A 360 -30.31 -13.68 -14.41
C ALA A 360 -31.01 -13.24 -13.11
N SER A 361 -31.92 -14.05 -12.53
CA SER A 361 -32.51 -13.72 -11.22
C SER A 361 -31.50 -13.85 -10.11
N SER A 362 -30.75 -14.95 -10.11
CA SER A 362 -29.67 -15.18 -9.14
C SER A 362 -28.63 -14.06 -9.15
N ILE A 363 -28.20 -13.61 -10.34
CA ILE A 363 -27.28 -12.47 -10.48
C ILE A 363 -27.88 -11.18 -9.86
N ARG A 364 -29.14 -10.84 -10.21
CA ARG A 364 -29.79 -9.63 -9.68
C ARG A 364 -29.92 -9.66 -8.16
N GLU A 365 -30.27 -10.80 -7.59
CA GLU A 365 -30.40 -10.99 -6.14
C GLU A 365 -29.05 -10.86 -5.42
N ALA A 366 -27.98 -11.40 -6.00
CA ALA A 366 -26.63 -11.25 -5.47
C ALA A 366 -26.15 -9.79 -5.51
N VAL A 367 -26.34 -9.08 -6.63
CA VAL A 367 -26.03 -7.66 -6.77
C VAL A 367 -26.81 -6.82 -5.75
N ALA A 368 -28.11 -7.04 -5.63
CA ALA A 368 -28.96 -6.32 -4.67
C ALA A 368 -28.51 -6.58 -3.22
N THR A 369 -28.07 -7.79 -2.91
CA THR A 369 -27.56 -8.16 -1.58
C THR A 369 -26.27 -7.41 -1.25
N VAL A 370 -25.30 -7.38 -2.17
CA VAL A 370 -24.04 -6.64 -2.00
C VAL A 370 -24.30 -5.15 -1.87
N GLN A 371 -25.13 -4.59 -2.75
CA GLN A 371 -25.48 -3.17 -2.72
C GLN A 371 -26.19 -2.78 -1.40
N LYS A 372 -27.09 -3.63 -0.90
CA LYS A 372 -27.77 -3.39 0.38
C LYS A 372 -26.82 -3.41 1.57
N GLN A 373 -25.81 -4.29 1.55
CA GLN A 373 -24.91 -4.50 2.69
C GLN A 373 -23.70 -3.56 2.69
N SER A 374 -23.11 -3.29 1.52
CA SER A 374 -21.87 -2.51 1.37
C SER A 374 -22.06 -1.16 0.66
N GLY A 375 -23.22 -0.91 0.05
CA GLY A 375 -23.50 0.30 -0.72
C GLY A 375 -22.89 0.27 -2.13
N THR A 376 -21.58 0.13 -2.22
CA THR A 376 -20.82 -0.07 -3.46
C THR A 376 -19.97 -1.34 -3.38
N LEU A 377 -19.40 -1.74 -4.50
CA LEU A 377 -18.47 -2.86 -4.62
C LEU A 377 -17.07 -2.35 -5.01
N ASP A 378 -16.03 -2.67 -4.24
CA ASP A 378 -14.67 -2.24 -4.58
C ASP A 378 -14.00 -3.21 -5.56
N VAL A 379 -14.22 -4.52 -5.42
CA VAL A 379 -13.63 -5.51 -6.34
C VAL A 379 -14.62 -6.60 -6.70
N LEU A 380 -14.79 -6.85 -7.99
CA LEU A 380 -15.32 -8.11 -8.50
C LEU A 380 -14.17 -9.01 -8.95
N LEU A 381 -13.92 -10.11 -8.25
CA LEU A 381 -13.05 -11.19 -8.69
C LEU A 381 -13.92 -12.28 -9.33
N HIS A 382 -14.09 -12.20 -10.65
CA HIS A 382 -14.86 -13.16 -11.42
C HIS A 382 -14.02 -14.42 -11.71
N ASN A 383 -14.19 -15.45 -10.88
CA ASN A 383 -13.46 -16.72 -10.96
C ASN A 383 -14.26 -17.87 -11.60
N SER A 384 -15.60 -17.85 -11.54
CA SER A 384 -16.45 -18.93 -12.03
C SER A 384 -16.08 -19.40 -13.44
N GLY A 385 -15.89 -20.71 -13.58
CA GLY A 385 -15.66 -21.36 -14.87
C GLY A 385 -15.69 -22.88 -14.75
N ILE A 386 -15.94 -23.56 -15.86
CA ILE A 386 -16.01 -25.02 -15.97
C ILE A 386 -15.19 -25.52 -17.18
N LEU A 387 -14.64 -26.73 -17.10
CA LEU A 387 -14.05 -27.40 -18.28
C LEU A 387 -15.13 -28.03 -19.16
N GLN A 388 -16.14 -28.59 -18.52
CA GLN A 388 -17.21 -29.35 -19.18
C GLN A 388 -18.46 -29.35 -18.31
N VAL A 389 -19.60 -29.60 -18.93
CA VAL A 389 -20.85 -29.88 -18.19
C VAL A 389 -21.00 -31.41 -18.08
N PRO A 390 -21.08 -31.98 -16.86
CA PRO A 390 -21.24 -33.41 -16.68
C PRO A 390 -22.42 -33.97 -17.49
N GLY A 391 -22.18 -35.01 -18.28
CA GLY A 391 -23.20 -35.67 -19.10
C GLY A 391 -23.61 -34.92 -20.37
N GLN A 392 -23.01 -33.76 -20.66
CA GLN A 392 -23.21 -33.06 -21.94
C GLN A 392 -21.96 -33.15 -22.81
N LYS A 393 -22.16 -33.32 -24.12
CA LYS A 393 -21.08 -33.28 -25.12
C LYS A 393 -21.01 -31.91 -25.77
N GLY A 394 -19.82 -31.54 -26.21
CA GLY A 394 -19.56 -30.31 -26.96
C GLY A 394 -19.44 -29.07 -26.09
N SER A 395 -19.21 -27.94 -26.75
CA SER A 395 -18.75 -26.70 -26.13
C SER A 395 -19.88 -25.79 -25.62
N LYS A 396 -21.14 -26.06 -25.98
CA LYS A 396 -22.27 -25.14 -25.72
C LYS A 396 -22.42 -24.79 -24.23
N GLY A 397 -22.48 -25.80 -23.37
CA GLY A 397 -22.63 -25.57 -21.92
C GLY A 397 -21.45 -24.84 -21.31
N VAL A 398 -20.24 -25.06 -21.85
CA VAL A 398 -19.03 -24.34 -21.44
C VAL A 398 -19.11 -22.86 -21.85
N PHE A 399 -19.59 -22.55 -23.05
CA PHE A 399 -19.80 -21.17 -23.51
C PHE A 399 -20.88 -20.45 -22.71
N ASP A 400 -21.97 -21.16 -22.35
CA ASP A 400 -23.05 -20.62 -21.54
C ASP A 400 -22.54 -20.15 -20.16
N VAL A 401 -21.60 -20.88 -19.55
CA VAL A 401 -21.00 -20.51 -18.25
C VAL A 401 -19.83 -19.53 -18.40
N ASN A 402 -18.79 -19.92 -19.16
CA ASN A 402 -17.51 -19.24 -19.18
C ASN A 402 -17.52 -17.93 -19.99
N VAL A 403 -18.51 -17.72 -20.86
CA VAL A 403 -18.61 -16.53 -21.72
C VAL A 403 -19.89 -15.76 -21.43
N ARG A 404 -21.07 -16.37 -21.68
CA ARG A 404 -22.36 -15.69 -21.50
C ARG A 404 -22.64 -15.35 -20.03
N GLY A 405 -22.45 -16.33 -19.14
CA GLY A 405 -22.60 -16.14 -17.69
C GLY A 405 -21.55 -15.17 -17.12
N ALA A 406 -20.31 -15.26 -17.61
CA ALA A 406 -19.26 -14.32 -17.24
C ALA A 406 -19.62 -12.88 -17.58
N LYS A 407 -20.03 -12.62 -18.84
CA LYS A 407 -20.52 -11.31 -19.27
C LYS A 407 -21.66 -10.80 -18.39
N ALA A 408 -22.72 -11.61 -18.25
CA ALA A 408 -23.91 -11.21 -17.50
C ALA A 408 -23.56 -10.83 -16.05
N CYS A 409 -22.68 -11.60 -15.41
CA CYS A 409 -22.21 -11.34 -14.06
C CYS A 409 -21.36 -10.06 -13.97
N ILE A 410 -20.37 -9.91 -14.87
CA ILE A 410 -19.48 -8.74 -14.94
C ILE A 410 -20.29 -7.46 -15.13
N GLU A 411 -21.18 -7.42 -16.12
CA GLU A 411 -21.98 -6.24 -16.41
C GLU A 411 -22.95 -5.88 -15.28
N ALA A 412 -23.51 -6.86 -14.58
CA ALA A 412 -24.43 -6.60 -13.47
C ALA A 412 -23.72 -6.04 -12.24
N PHE A 413 -22.57 -6.61 -11.85
CA PHE A 413 -21.79 -6.11 -10.72
C PHE A 413 -21.07 -4.79 -11.04
N ALA A 414 -20.71 -4.54 -12.30
CA ALA A 414 -20.12 -3.28 -12.73
C ALA A 414 -21.00 -2.06 -12.40
N GLN A 415 -22.32 -2.23 -12.38
CA GLN A 415 -23.28 -1.14 -12.07
C GLN A 415 -23.18 -0.63 -10.64
N ILE A 416 -22.62 -1.42 -9.72
CA ILE A 416 -22.49 -1.06 -8.30
C ILE A 416 -21.04 -0.82 -7.88
N LEU A 417 -20.08 -0.83 -8.82
CA LEU A 417 -18.68 -0.61 -8.50
C LEU A 417 -18.45 0.78 -7.89
N THR A 418 -17.54 0.85 -6.93
CA THR A 418 -17.08 2.12 -6.35
C THR A 418 -16.47 2.96 -7.47
N LYS A 419 -16.98 4.19 -7.61
CA LYS A 419 -16.53 5.11 -8.66
C LYS A 419 -15.03 5.38 -8.52
N ASP A 420 -14.34 5.46 -9.66
CA ASP A 420 -12.90 5.78 -9.82
C ASP A 420 -11.91 4.75 -9.24
N THR A 421 -12.33 3.89 -8.30
CA THR A 421 -11.43 2.97 -7.57
C THR A 421 -11.81 1.49 -7.69
N GLY A 422 -13.02 1.19 -8.18
CA GLY A 422 -13.47 -0.18 -8.37
C GLY A 422 -12.56 -0.98 -9.30
N LYS A 423 -12.49 -2.29 -9.12
CA LYS A 423 -11.69 -3.17 -9.96
C LYS A 423 -12.53 -4.36 -10.42
N ILE A 424 -12.38 -4.75 -11.68
CA ILE A 424 -12.88 -6.02 -12.20
C ILE A 424 -11.68 -6.91 -12.47
N ILE A 425 -11.61 -8.06 -11.82
CA ILE A 425 -10.55 -9.04 -12.02
C ILE A 425 -11.20 -10.29 -12.58
N VAL A 426 -10.81 -10.70 -13.78
CA VAL A 426 -11.42 -11.83 -14.48
C VAL A 426 -10.42 -12.96 -14.61
N VAL A 427 -10.75 -14.12 -14.03
CA VAL A 427 -9.93 -15.33 -14.14
C VAL A 427 -10.13 -15.95 -15.52
N SER A 428 -9.13 -15.77 -16.39
CA SER A 428 -9.05 -16.38 -17.71
C SER A 428 -8.02 -17.52 -17.70
N SER A 429 -7.35 -17.77 -18.82
CA SER A 429 -6.32 -18.78 -18.96
C SER A 429 -5.35 -18.44 -20.09
N GLU A 430 -4.06 -18.75 -19.91
CA GLU A 430 -3.05 -18.70 -20.97
C GLU A 430 -3.49 -19.53 -22.19
N VAL A 431 -4.26 -20.60 -21.96
CA VAL A 431 -4.85 -21.43 -23.02
C VAL A 431 -5.70 -20.60 -24.00
N GLY A 432 -6.35 -19.52 -23.56
CA GLY A 432 -7.07 -18.61 -24.46
C GLY A 432 -6.15 -17.87 -25.43
N SER A 433 -4.95 -17.49 -24.98
CA SER A 433 -3.92 -16.88 -25.81
C SER A 433 -3.27 -17.88 -26.75
N TRP A 434 -2.99 -19.09 -26.28
CA TRP A 434 -2.48 -20.19 -27.12
C TRP A 434 -3.50 -20.59 -28.19
N SER A 435 -4.77 -20.66 -27.82
CA SER A 435 -5.88 -20.91 -28.74
C SER A 435 -5.98 -19.84 -29.81
N THR A 436 -5.80 -18.58 -29.44
CA THR A 436 -5.78 -17.46 -30.40
C THR A 436 -4.59 -17.63 -31.36
N ALA A 437 -3.39 -17.94 -30.84
CA ALA A 437 -2.20 -18.15 -31.65
C ALA A 437 -2.31 -19.34 -32.61
N ALA A 438 -3.08 -20.37 -32.25
CA ALA A 438 -3.35 -21.51 -33.12
C ALA A 438 -4.24 -21.17 -34.33
N GLN A 439 -5.05 -20.11 -34.26
CA GLN A 439 -5.93 -19.71 -35.37
C GLN A 439 -5.17 -19.11 -36.55
N VAL A 440 -5.82 -18.99 -37.71
CA VAL A 440 -5.24 -18.28 -38.86
C VAL A 440 -5.11 -16.77 -38.58
N LYS A 441 -4.16 -16.12 -39.25
CA LYS A 441 -3.84 -14.70 -39.02
C LYS A 441 -5.06 -13.76 -39.12
N SER A 442 -5.94 -13.99 -40.09
CA SER A 442 -7.17 -13.19 -40.25
C SER A 442 -8.10 -13.29 -39.04
N LEU A 443 -8.19 -14.46 -38.40
CA LEU A 443 -8.96 -14.65 -37.17
C LEU A 443 -8.25 -14.05 -35.96
N GLN A 444 -6.93 -14.22 -35.85
CA GLN A 444 -6.14 -13.58 -34.80
C GLN A 444 -6.38 -12.06 -34.79
N ASP A 445 -6.31 -11.43 -35.96
CA ASP A 445 -6.48 -9.97 -36.10
C ASP A 445 -7.89 -9.53 -35.69
N LYS A 446 -8.92 -10.30 -36.04
CA LYS A 446 -10.30 -10.04 -35.60
C LYS A 446 -10.45 -10.18 -34.09
N LEU A 447 -9.99 -11.30 -33.52
CA LEU A 447 -10.14 -11.64 -32.09
C LEU A 447 -9.41 -10.66 -31.17
N LEU A 448 -8.31 -10.08 -31.63
CA LEU A 448 -7.50 -9.14 -30.85
C LEU A 448 -7.94 -7.68 -31.00
N ASP A 449 -8.70 -7.36 -32.05
CA ASP A 449 -9.24 -6.01 -32.28
C ASP A 449 -10.52 -5.79 -31.48
N GLY A 450 -10.34 -5.41 -30.20
CA GLY A 450 -11.44 -5.05 -29.30
C GLY A 450 -12.27 -3.87 -29.81
N SER A 451 -11.74 -3.01 -30.68
CA SER A 451 -12.48 -1.84 -31.19
C SER A 451 -13.56 -2.22 -32.21
N LYS A 452 -13.46 -3.42 -32.81
CA LYS A 452 -14.39 -3.93 -33.82
C LYS A 452 -15.18 -5.17 -33.38
N THR A 453 -14.89 -5.70 -32.19
CA THR A 453 -15.47 -6.95 -31.67
C THR A 453 -16.56 -6.66 -30.65
N ASP A 454 -17.76 -6.32 -31.10
CA ASP A 454 -18.89 -6.16 -30.17
C ASP A 454 -19.42 -7.53 -29.68
N TRP A 455 -20.33 -7.50 -28.71
CA TRP A 455 -20.91 -8.73 -28.15
C TRP A 455 -21.62 -9.60 -29.21
N LYS A 456 -22.29 -8.99 -30.19
CA LYS A 456 -22.98 -9.73 -31.25
C LYS A 456 -22.00 -10.53 -32.08
N GLN A 457 -20.81 -9.97 -32.34
CA GLN A 457 -19.74 -10.67 -33.05
C GLN A 457 -19.21 -11.85 -32.23
N VAL A 458 -19.04 -11.69 -30.91
CA VAL A 458 -18.63 -12.80 -30.02
C VAL A 458 -19.70 -13.90 -29.99
N GLU A 459 -20.98 -13.55 -29.94
CA GLU A 459 -22.09 -14.52 -30.05
C GLU A 459 -22.08 -15.25 -31.38
N ALA A 460 -21.91 -14.53 -32.49
CA ALA A 460 -21.83 -15.12 -33.81
C ALA A 460 -20.65 -16.09 -33.93
N TRP A 461 -19.49 -15.77 -33.35
CA TRP A 461 -18.35 -16.70 -33.32
C TRP A 461 -18.59 -17.93 -32.43
N MET A 462 -19.27 -17.77 -31.29
CA MET A 462 -19.66 -18.92 -30.46
C MET A 462 -20.57 -19.86 -31.25
N ASP A 463 -21.59 -19.33 -31.93
CA ASP A 463 -22.52 -20.14 -32.71
C ASP A 463 -21.84 -20.78 -33.94
N ASP A 464 -20.96 -20.04 -34.62
CA ASP A 464 -20.16 -20.54 -35.74
C ASP A 464 -19.18 -21.64 -35.32
N TRP A 465 -18.53 -21.49 -34.15
CA TRP A 465 -17.68 -22.54 -33.59
C TRP A 465 -18.48 -23.80 -33.23
N LEU A 466 -19.68 -23.65 -32.67
CA LEU A 466 -20.55 -24.80 -32.36
C LEU A 466 -20.96 -25.57 -33.62
N LEU A 467 -21.14 -24.87 -34.76
CA LEU A 467 -21.32 -25.51 -36.06
C LEU A 467 -20.05 -26.23 -36.52
N HIS A 468 -18.89 -25.59 -36.37
CA HIS A 468 -17.59 -26.17 -36.71
C HIS A 468 -17.28 -27.46 -35.93
N GLU A 469 -17.49 -27.45 -34.61
CA GLU A 469 -17.29 -28.60 -33.72
C GLU A 469 -18.13 -29.81 -34.13
N GLN A 470 -19.33 -29.57 -34.69
CA GLN A 470 -20.25 -30.62 -35.15
C GLN A 470 -19.96 -31.10 -36.58
N GLY A 471 -18.96 -30.54 -37.26
CA GLY A 471 -18.71 -30.80 -38.68
C GLY A 471 -19.86 -30.28 -39.58
N GLY A 472 -20.60 -29.27 -39.13
CA GLY A 472 -21.73 -28.70 -39.84
C GLY A 472 -21.31 -27.98 -41.13
N GLN A 473 -22.22 -27.94 -42.11
CA GLN A 473 -22.06 -27.08 -43.28
C GLN A 473 -22.37 -25.63 -42.92
N GLY A 474 -21.71 -24.68 -43.59
CA GLY A 474 -21.99 -23.24 -43.40
C GLY A 474 -21.18 -22.54 -42.32
N VAL A 475 -20.10 -23.16 -41.83
CA VAL A 475 -19.09 -22.49 -41.01
C VAL A 475 -18.52 -21.29 -41.79
N GLN A 476 -18.57 -20.11 -41.19
CA GLN A 476 -18.16 -18.85 -41.81
C GLN A 476 -16.68 -18.56 -41.60
N GLU A 477 -16.16 -18.87 -40.41
CA GLU A 477 -14.77 -18.58 -40.07
C GLU A 477 -13.86 -19.82 -40.25
N PRO A 478 -12.59 -19.62 -40.66
CA PRO A 478 -11.64 -20.70 -40.89
C PRO A 478 -11.02 -21.22 -39.58
N TRP A 479 -11.86 -21.72 -38.68
CA TRP A 479 -11.43 -22.27 -37.39
C TRP A 479 -10.43 -23.41 -37.57
N LYS A 480 -9.34 -23.34 -36.81
CA LYS A 480 -8.36 -24.42 -36.71
C LYS A 480 -8.63 -25.28 -35.48
N PRO A 481 -8.49 -26.61 -35.58
CA PRO A 481 -8.46 -27.50 -34.42
C PRO A 481 -7.38 -27.06 -33.43
N ILE A 482 -7.65 -27.26 -32.15
CA ILE A 482 -6.79 -26.83 -31.05
C ILE A 482 -6.33 -28.07 -30.27
N ASP A 483 -5.56 -28.93 -30.95
CA ASP A 483 -4.99 -30.20 -30.43
C ASP A 483 -3.47 -30.00 -30.23
N PRO A 484 -2.86 -30.30 -29.05
CA PRO A 484 -3.31 -31.16 -27.96
C PRO A 484 -3.81 -30.43 -26.71
N LEU A 485 -4.48 -29.28 -26.86
CA LEU A 485 -5.13 -28.63 -25.73
C LEU A 485 -6.38 -29.45 -25.34
N GLU A 486 -6.21 -30.59 -24.67
CA GLU A 486 -7.32 -31.42 -24.20
C GLU A 486 -8.31 -30.51 -23.44
N ASN A 487 -9.55 -30.46 -23.94
CA ASN A 487 -10.65 -29.49 -23.70
C ASN A 487 -10.76 -28.33 -24.72
N SER A 488 -10.91 -28.65 -26.01
CA SER A 488 -11.21 -27.70 -27.10
C SER A 488 -12.27 -26.65 -26.75
N GLY A 489 -13.38 -27.05 -26.10
CA GLY A 489 -14.43 -26.12 -25.69
C GLY A 489 -14.03 -25.15 -24.58
N TYR A 490 -13.24 -25.60 -23.61
CA TYR A 490 -12.69 -24.72 -22.58
C TYR A 490 -11.72 -23.71 -23.18
N ALA A 491 -10.80 -24.20 -24.01
CA ALA A 491 -9.77 -23.40 -24.67
C ALA A 491 -10.38 -22.25 -25.49
N VAL A 492 -11.37 -22.59 -26.31
CA VAL A 492 -12.12 -21.64 -27.14
C VAL A 492 -12.98 -20.71 -26.29
N SER A 493 -13.55 -21.18 -25.18
CA SER A 493 -14.31 -20.31 -24.27
C SER A 493 -13.44 -19.20 -23.69
N LYS A 494 -12.16 -19.47 -23.38
CA LYS A 494 -11.21 -18.48 -22.87
C LYS A 494 -10.71 -17.54 -23.97
N LEU A 495 -10.60 -18.03 -25.21
CA LEU A 495 -10.39 -17.18 -26.39
C LEU A 495 -11.55 -16.18 -26.56
N PHE A 496 -12.81 -16.62 -26.52
CA PHE A 496 -13.96 -15.73 -26.66
C PHE A 496 -14.14 -14.79 -25.46
N LEU A 497 -13.89 -15.27 -24.25
CA LEU A 497 -13.88 -14.44 -23.06
C LEU A 497 -12.85 -13.32 -23.20
N ASN A 498 -11.62 -13.63 -23.61
CA ASN A 498 -10.57 -12.63 -23.84
C ASN A 498 -10.99 -11.60 -24.90
N ALA A 499 -11.57 -12.04 -26.03
CA ALA A 499 -12.06 -11.14 -27.08
C ALA A 499 -13.14 -10.19 -26.55
N TYR A 500 -14.11 -10.70 -25.78
CA TYR A 500 -15.13 -9.89 -25.13
C TYR A 500 -14.53 -8.86 -24.15
N LEU A 501 -13.59 -9.28 -23.29
CA LEU A 501 -13.00 -8.38 -22.29
C LEU A 501 -12.22 -7.24 -22.93
N ARG A 502 -11.54 -7.51 -24.05
CA ARG A 502 -10.84 -6.47 -24.84
C ARG A 502 -11.78 -5.42 -25.41
N ASN A 503 -12.98 -5.81 -25.82
CA ASN A 503 -14.01 -4.85 -26.22
C ASN A 503 -14.62 -4.13 -25.01
N TYR A 504 -14.92 -4.86 -23.93
CA TYR A 504 -15.52 -4.32 -22.72
C TYR A 504 -14.73 -3.13 -22.16
N VAL A 505 -13.40 -3.24 -22.07
CA VAL A 505 -12.51 -2.17 -21.57
C VAL A 505 -12.59 -0.91 -22.42
N LEU A 506 -12.80 -1.03 -23.73
CA LEU A 506 -12.91 0.13 -24.63
C LEU A 506 -14.28 0.83 -24.55
N GLN A 507 -15.32 0.11 -24.11
CA GLN A 507 -16.70 0.63 -24.05
C GLN A 507 -17.09 1.10 -22.64
N SER A 508 -16.48 0.52 -21.61
CA SER A 508 -16.80 0.80 -20.22
C SER A 508 -16.24 2.16 -19.78
N GLN A 509 -17.09 2.98 -19.14
CA GLN A 509 -16.66 4.16 -18.38
C GLN A 509 -16.37 3.83 -16.89
N HIS A 510 -16.49 2.55 -16.53
CA HIS A 510 -16.37 2.00 -15.19
C HIS A 510 -15.03 1.30 -15.00
N PRO A 511 -14.56 1.19 -13.75
CA PRO A 511 -13.14 1.27 -13.45
C PRO A 511 -12.38 -0.04 -13.74
N ARG A 512 -11.06 0.12 -13.81
CA ARG A 512 -10.00 -0.81 -14.24
C ARG A 512 -10.33 -2.31 -14.22
N LEU A 513 -10.02 -2.99 -15.32
CA LEU A 513 -10.16 -4.42 -15.52
C LEU A 513 -8.80 -5.10 -15.68
N ALA A 514 -8.55 -6.16 -14.91
CA ALA A 514 -7.42 -7.06 -15.12
C ALA A 514 -7.92 -8.44 -15.57
N VAL A 515 -7.30 -9.01 -16.59
CA VAL A 515 -7.45 -10.42 -16.91
C VAL A 515 -6.31 -11.16 -16.21
N VAL A 516 -6.58 -12.30 -15.56
CA VAL A 516 -5.55 -13.02 -14.81
C VAL A 516 -5.61 -14.52 -15.07
N CYS A 517 -4.45 -15.15 -15.26
CA CYS A 517 -4.31 -16.59 -15.25
C CYS A 517 -3.78 -17.05 -13.88
N PRO A 518 -4.40 -18.06 -13.25
CA PRO A 518 -3.89 -18.64 -12.01
C PRO A 518 -2.65 -19.52 -12.23
N GLY A 519 -2.22 -19.74 -13.48
CA GLY A 519 -1.31 -20.81 -13.86
C GLY A 519 -1.97 -22.19 -13.79
N TYR A 520 -1.23 -23.22 -14.18
CA TYR A 520 -1.75 -24.59 -14.26
C TYR A 520 -1.77 -25.29 -12.88
N CYS A 521 -2.80 -24.97 -12.10
CA CYS A 521 -2.97 -25.40 -10.72
C CYS A 521 -3.67 -26.75 -10.58
N ALA A 522 -3.25 -27.56 -9.60
CA ALA A 522 -3.94 -28.79 -9.21
C ALA A 522 -5.25 -28.46 -8.48
N THR A 523 -6.39 -28.62 -9.16
CA THR A 523 -7.72 -28.35 -8.61
C THR A 523 -8.71 -29.44 -9.01
N GLU A 524 -9.92 -29.44 -8.44
CA GLU A 524 -10.98 -30.35 -8.89
C GLU A 524 -11.38 -30.11 -10.36
N LEU A 525 -11.09 -28.93 -10.90
CA LEU A 525 -11.42 -28.56 -12.27
C LEU A 525 -10.75 -29.51 -13.26
N ASN A 526 -9.45 -29.77 -13.08
CA ASN A 526 -8.62 -30.63 -13.94
C ASN A 526 -8.27 -31.99 -13.28
N GLY A 527 -9.00 -32.42 -12.26
CA GLY A 527 -8.70 -33.66 -11.56
C GLY A 527 -7.32 -33.67 -10.88
N PHE A 528 -6.83 -32.51 -10.45
CA PHE A 528 -5.56 -32.30 -9.75
C PHE A 528 -4.29 -32.58 -10.56
N SER A 529 -4.36 -32.48 -11.89
CA SER A 529 -3.23 -32.71 -12.80
C SER A 529 -2.21 -31.55 -12.88
N GLY A 530 -2.55 -30.37 -12.35
CA GLY A 530 -1.68 -29.19 -12.40
C GLY A 530 -0.35 -29.33 -11.64
N HIS A 531 0.71 -28.67 -12.11
CA HIS A 531 2.04 -28.75 -11.52
C HIS A 531 2.25 -27.83 -10.30
N ARG A 532 1.32 -26.92 -10.02
CA ARG A 532 1.38 -26.00 -8.87
C ARG A 532 0.15 -26.12 -7.97
N PRO A 533 0.26 -25.82 -6.66
CA PRO A 533 -0.88 -25.85 -5.76
C PRO A 533 -1.89 -24.74 -6.07
N ALA A 534 -3.15 -25.00 -5.76
CA ALA A 534 -4.25 -24.04 -5.92
C ALA A 534 -4.04 -22.73 -5.14
N SER A 535 -3.34 -22.77 -4.00
CA SER A 535 -3.04 -21.59 -3.18
C SER A 535 -2.26 -20.54 -3.94
N LEU A 536 -1.23 -20.95 -4.69
CA LEU A 536 -0.46 -20.05 -5.55
C LEU A 536 -1.30 -19.49 -6.72
N GLY A 537 -2.28 -20.24 -7.21
CA GLY A 537 -3.23 -19.70 -8.19
C GLY A 537 -4.18 -18.68 -7.58
N GLY A 538 -4.61 -18.91 -6.34
CA GLY A 538 -5.38 -17.95 -5.53
C GLY A 538 -4.61 -16.65 -5.31
N GLU A 539 -3.30 -16.73 -5.02
CA GLU A 539 -2.41 -15.57 -4.91
C GLU A 539 -2.29 -14.81 -6.23
N SER A 540 -2.05 -15.53 -7.35
CA SER A 540 -1.97 -14.93 -8.69
C SER A 540 -3.22 -14.10 -9.02
N VAL A 541 -4.42 -14.66 -8.85
CA VAL A 541 -5.69 -13.96 -9.16
C VAL A 541 -6.00 -12.82 -8.20
N CYS A 542 -5.43 -12.84 -6.99
CA CYS A 542 -5.56 -11.76 -6.02
C CYS A 542 -4.54 -10.64 -6.21
N TRP A 543 -3.47 -10.86 -6.99
CA TRP A 543 -2.42 -9.86 -7.20
C TRP A 543 -2.95 -8.46 -7.60
N PRO A 544 -3.90 -8.31 -8.55
CA PRO A 544 -4.41 -6.99 -8.93
C PRO A 544 -5.27 -6.32 -7.84
N VAL A 545 -5.68 -7.05 -6.79
CA VAL A 545 -6.38 -6.47 -5.64
C VAL A 545 -5.42 -5.54 -4.89
N PHE A 546 -4.20 -6.04 -4.64
CA PHE A 546 -3.19 -5.37 -3.81
C PHE A 546 -2.25 -4.46 -4.58
N ASN A 547 -2.16 -4.63 -5.90
CA ASN A 547 -1.22 -3.92 -6.74
C ASN A 547 -1.95 -3.06 -7.79
N ASP A 548 -1.21 -2.10 -8.35
CA ASP A 548 -1.64 -1.41 -9.56
C ASP A 548 -1.36 -2.27 -10.79
N PHE A 549 -2.17 -2.05 -11.82
CA PHE A 549 -2.10 -2.76 -13.07
C PHE A 549 -2.61 -1.87 -14.21
N GLU A 550 -2.13 -2.15 -15.42
CA GLU A 550 -2.60 -1.54 -16.65
C GLU A 550 -3.97 -2.09 -17.05
N ASP A 551 -4.89 -1.19 -17.40
CA ASP A 551 -6.29 -1.52 -17.67
C ASP A 551 -6.45 -2.35 -18.95
N GLY A 552 -7.12 -3.50 -18.85
CA GLY A 552 -7.33 -4.45 -19.94
C GLY A 552 -6.16 -5.38 -20.25
N HIS A 553 -5.12 -5.39 -19.41
CA HIS A 553 -3.96 -6.27 -19.59
C HIS A 553 -4.18 -7.65 -18.97
N PHE A 554 -3.31 -8.59 -19.36
CA PHE A 554 -3.42 -10.00 -18.98
C PHE A 554 -2.23 -10.43 -18.13
N TYR A 555 -2.47 -10.89 -16.91
CA TYR A 555 -1.41 -11.15 -15.95
C TYR A 555 -1.33 -12.61 -15.51
N GLN A 556 -0.16 -13.03 -15.07
CA GLN A 556 0.04 -14.22 -14.22
C GLN A 556 1.15 -13.92 -13.22
N ASP A 557 0.88 -14.13 -11.94
CA ASP A 557 1.85 -13.86 -10.86
C ASP A 557 2.44 -12.43 -10.93
N GLY A 558 1.61 -11.45 -11.33
CA GLY A 558 2.01 -10.05 -11.51
C GLY A 558 2.79 -9.74 -12.79
N LYS A 559 3.15 -10.75 -13.59
CA LYS A 559 3.78 -10.55 -14.90
C LYS A 559 2.72 -10.27 -15.97
N ASP A 560 2.90 -9.18 -16.71
CA ASP A 560 2.08 -8.87 -17.90
C ASP A 560 2.41 -9.84 -19.05
N LEU A 561 1.38 -10.41 -19.64
CA LEU A 561 1.41 -11.43 -20.68
C LEU A 561 0.64 -10.94 -21.91
N PRO A 562 1.12 -11.24 -23.13
CA PRO A 562 0.40 -10.88 -24.33
C PRO A 562 -0.87 -11.72 -24.48
N PHE A 563 -1.92 -11.18 -25.11
CA PHE A 563 -3.10 -11.98 -25.47
C PHE A 563 -2.84 -12.98 -26.63
N LEU A 564 -1.65 -12.94 -27.25
CA LEU A 564 -1.27 -13.75 -28.39
C LEU A 564 0.17 -14.28 -28.23
N TYR A 565 0.31 -15.57 -27.96
CA TYR A 565 1.58 -16.29 -27.97
C TYR A 565 1.30 -17.80 -28.04
N PRO A 566 2.19 -18.61 -28.62
CA PRO A 566 2.00 -20.05 -28.71
C PRO A 566 2.15 -20.73 -27.35
N MET A 567 1.56 -21.92 -27.21
CA MET A 567 1.81 -22.79 -26.07
C MET A 567 3.32 -23.08 -25.97
N PRO A 568 3.94 -22.99 -24.78
CA PRO A 568 5.35 -23.33 -24.61
C PRO A 568 5.66 -24.76 -25.04
N GLU A 569 6.82 -24.97 -25.68
CA GLU A 569 7.28 -26.30 -26.05
C GLU A 569 7.44 -27.19 -24.80
N GLY A 570 6.96 -28.44 -24.88
CA GLY A 570 7.04 -29.40 -23.79
C GLY A 570 6.06 -29.18 -22.63
N PHE A 571 5.16 -28.19 -22.73
CA PHE A 571 4.07 -28.03 -21.76
C PHE A 571 3.05 -29.16 -21.92
N ASN A 572 2.79 -29.90 -20.83
CA ASN A 572 1.82 -31.00 -20.82
C ASN A 572 0.63 -30.63 -19.95
N LEU A 573 -0.57 -30.72 -20.52
CA LEU A 573 -1.85 -30.31 -19.91
C LEU A 573 -2.60 -31.44 -19.23
#